data_AF-A0A085MV52-F1
#
_entry.id   AF-A0A085MV52-F1
#
_cell.length_a   1.000
_cell.length_b   1.000
_cell.length_c   1.000
_cell.angle_alpha   90.00
_cell.angle_beta   90.00
_cell.angle_gamma   90.00
#
_symmetry.space_group_name_H-M   'P 1'
#
loop_
_entity.id
_entity.type
_entity.pdbx_description
1 polymer ?
#
loop_
_entity_poly.entity_id
_entity_poly.type
_entity_poly.pdbx_seq_one_letter_code
_entity_poly.pdbx_strand_id
1 'polypeptide(L)'
;MEETFVGKLSLLELLKYSQESDNAKSPAVLKRIADERAQMSKTLLLLSALKPGIAECWPTALQGASTSLYALMLDAIKLTEHNQKLYAPQGKKNMLNIELLLSVKDGLELLQKPLEMLPSQDELDLAVAKLRHVIALVQMTQVHFSTDTNGH
;
A
#
# COMPACT_ATOMS: atom_id res chain seq x y z
N MET A 1 -21.95 -16.35 10.21
CA MET A 1 -22.37 -15.84 8.88
C MET A 1 -21.65 -14.52 8.56
N GLU A 2 -21.47 -13.64 9.55
CA GLU A 2 -20.74 -12.38 9.39
C GLU A 2 -19.23 -12.56 9.14
N GLU A 3 -18.55 -13.49 9.83
CA GLU A 3 -17.10 -13.76 9.62
C GLU A 3 -16.77 -14.19 8.19
N THR A 4 -17.63 -15.00 7.56
CA THR A 4 -17.43 -15.48 6.18
C THR A 4 -17.72 -14.41 5.13
N PHE A 5 -18.54 -13.41 5.43
CA PHE A 5 -18.76 -12.26 4.57
C PHE A 5 -17.62 -11.25 4.73
N VAL A 6 -17.33 -10.87 5.98
CA VAL A 6 -16.25 -9.95 6.32
C VAL A 6 -14.93 -10.43 5.77
N GLY A 7 -14.65 -11.74 5.72
CA GLY A 7 -13.43 -12.33 5.15
C GLY A 7 -13.33 -12.33 3.61
N LYS A 8 -14.43 -12.04 2.90
CA LYS A 8 -14.45 -11.97 1.42
C LYS A 8 -14.32 -10.55 0.88
N LEU A 9 -14.53 -9.53 1.72
CA LEU A 9 -14.38 -8.14 1.32
C LEU A 9 -12.95 -7.85 0.86
N SER A 10 -12.77 -7.05 -0.19
CA SER A 10 -11.49 -6.38 -0.40
C SER A 10 -11.19 -5.45 0.79
N LEU A 11 -9.93 -5.07 0.96
CA LEU A 11 -9.53 -4.20 2.07
C LEU A 11 -10.24 -2.81 2.00
N LEU A 12 -10.49 -2.30 0.80
CA LEU A 12 -11.28 -1.09 0.57
C LEU A 12 -12.75 -1.26 0.95
N GLU A 13 -13.36 -2.38 0.58
CA GLU A 13 -14.74 -2.71 0.97
C GLU A 13 -14.84 -2.91 2.48
N LEU A 14 -13.86 -3.57 3.11
CA LEU A 14 -13.79 -3.75 4.56
C LEU A 14 -13.72 -2.40 5.28
N LEU A 15 -12.90 -1.46 4.78
CA LEU A 15 -12.84 -0.12 5.34
C LEU A 15 -14.16 0.64 5.18
N LYS A 16 -14.78 0.59 4.01
CA LYS A 16 -16.08 1.25 3.77
C LYS A 16 -17.16 0.66 4.67
N TYR A 17 -17.23 -0.67 4.72
CA TYR A 17 -18.13 -1.42 5.59
C TYR A 17 -17.91 -1.05 7.07
N SER A 18 -16.66 -0.89 7.50
CA SER A 18 -16.33 -0.50 8.88
C SER A 18 -16.72 0.94 9.26
N GLN A 19 -17.06 1.79 8.30
CA GLN A 19 -17.51 3.16 8.56
C GLN A 19 -19.03 3.27 8.78
N GLU A 20 -19.78 2.20 8.51
CA GLU A 20 -21.21 2.12 8.81
C GLU A 20 -21.41 1.95 10.33
N SER A 21 -22.40 2.64 10.89
CA SER A 21 -22.59 2.83 12.34
C SER A 21 -22.71 1.53 13.13
N ASP A 22 -23.28 0.48 12.52
CA ASP A 22 -23.48 -0.81 13.17
C ASP A 22 -22.26 -1.74 13.01
N ASN A 23 -21.43 -1.50 12.00
CA ASN A 23 -20.33 -2.38 11.60
C ASN A 23 -18.98 -1.97 12.21
N ALA A 24 -18.82 -0.71 12.60
CA ALA A 24 -17.59 -0.17 13.19
C ALA A 24 -17.15 -0.89 14.48
N LYS A 25 -18.11 -1.51 15.20
CA LYS A 25 -17.87 -2.24 16.46
C LYS A 25 -17.89 -3.75 16.28
N SER A 26 -18.13 -4.26 15.06
CA SER A 26 -18.18 -5.69 14.79
C SER A 26 -16.81 -6.32 15.08
N PRO A 27 -16.72 -7.33 15.98
CA PRO A 27 -15.46 -7.99 16.29
C PRO A 27 -14.77 -8.60 15.06
N ALA A 28 -15.53 -9.09 14.09
CA ALA A 28 -15.00 -9.63 12.84
C ALA A 28 -14.32 -8.55 11.99
N VAL A 29 -14.93 -7.36 11.90
CA VAL A 29 -14.39 -6.21 11.17
C VAL A 29 -13.13 -5.70 11.87
N LEU A 30 -13.18 -5.52 13.18
CA LEU A 30 -12.03 -5.06 13.98
C LEU A 30 -10.84 -6.03 13.90
N LYS A 31 -11.11 -7.34 14.01
CA LYS A 31 -10.08 -8.38 13.87
C LYS A 31 -9.45 -8.34 12.49
N ARG A 32 -10.26 -8.29 11.42
CA ARG A 32 -9.72 -8.27 10.06
C ARG A 32 -8.90 -6.99 9.79
N ILE A 33 -9.36 -5.83 10.25
CA ILE A 33 -8.57 -4.59 10.17
C ILE A 33 -7.25 -4.71 10.94
N ALA A 34 -7.25 -5.36 12.10
CA ALA A 34 -6.03 -5.60 12.87
C ALA A 34 -5.07 -6.56 12.15
N ASP A 35 -5.57 -7.63 11.53
CA ASP A 35 -4.78 -8.58 10.74
C ASP A 35 -4.13 -7.89 9.54
N GLU A 36 -4.89 -7.05 8.83
CA GLU A 36 -4.39 -6.26 7.69
C GLU A 36 -3.32 -5.27 8.14
N ARG A 37 -3.52 -4.60 9.29
CA ARG A 37 -2.49 -3.74 9.89
C ARG A 37 -1.22 -4.51 10.27
N ALA A 38 -1.35 -5.71 10.83
CA ALA A 38 -0.21 -6.55 11.17
C ALA A 38 0.55 -6.97 9.90
N GLN A 39 -0.17 -7.33 8.83
CA GLN A 39 0.41 -7.64 7.53
C GLN A 39 1.10 -6.43 6.89
N MET A 40 0.53 -5.22 7.03
CA MET A 40 1.16 -3.96 6.60
C MET A 40 2.45 -3.68 7.38
N SER A 41 2.47 -3.89 8.71
CA SER A 41 3.69 -3.78 9.52
C SER A 41 4.76 -4.78 9.11
N LYS A 42 4.36 -6.01 8.75
CA LYS A 42 5.28 -7.01 8.18
C LYS A 42 5.83 -6.58 6.83
N THR A 43 4.99 -5.99 5.98
CA THR A 43 5.37 -5.45 4.65
C THR A 43 6.43 -4.35 4.81
N LEU A 44 6.23 -3.44 5.76
CA LEU A 44 7.21 -2.39 6.12
C LEU A 44 8.53 -2.99 6.60
N LEU A 45 8.47 -4.00 7.48
CA LEU A 45 9.66 -4.68 7.98
C LEU A 45 10.43 -5.36 6.84
N LEU A 46 9.73 -6.06 5.94
CA LEU A 46 10.34 -6.71 4.78
C LEU A 46 11.01 -5.71 3.85
N LEU A 47 10.38 -4.57 3.58
CA LEU A 47 10.99 -3.51 2.78
C LEU A 47 12.24 -2.94 3.46
N SER A 48 12.20 -2.73 4.79
CA SER A 48 13.36 -2.26 5.55
C SER A 48 14.53 -3.26 5.60
N ALA A 49 14.22 -4.55 5.51
CA ALA A 49 15.20 -5.63 5.43
C ALA A 49 15.72 -5.85 4.00
N LEU A 50 15.00 -5.36 2.99
CA LEU A 50 15.42 -5.42 1.61
C LEU A 50 16.66 -4.54 1.44
N LYS A 51 17.74 -5.12 0.93
CA LYS A 51 18.95 -4.35 0.67
C LYS A 51 18.76 -3.51 -0.60
N PRO A 52 19.25 -2.26 -0.65
CA PRO A 52 19.27 -1.45 -1.86
C PRO A 52 19.90 -2.18 -3.07
N GLY A 53 20.84 -3.11 -2.80
CA GLY A 53 21.51 -3.91 -3.82
C GLY A 53 20.75 -5.15 -4.30
N ILE A 54 19.45 -5.34 -4.00
CA ILE A 54 18.72 -6.54 -4.46
C ILE A 54 18.69 -6.66 -6.00
N ALA A 55 18.71 -5.51 -6.69
CA ALA A 55 18.79 -5.44 -8.15
C ALA A 55 20.22 -5.66 -8.69
N GLU A 56 21.28 -5.54 -7.88
CA GLU A 56 22.67 -5.67 -8.36
C GLU A 56 22.96 -7.08 -8.89
N CYS A 57 22.30 -8.10 -8.34
CA CYS A 57 22.41 -9.48 -8.78
C CYS A 57 21.49 -9.84 -9.97
N TRP A 58 20.62 -8.93 -10.39
CA TRP A 58 19.70 -9.15 -11.50
C TRP A 58 20.35 -8.83 -12.85
N PRO A 59 19.87 -9.41 -13.96
CA PRO A 59 20.30 -9.04 -15.31
C PRO A 59 20.18 -7.53 -15.54
N THR A 60 21.17 -6.91 -16.19
CA THR A 60 21.22 -5.46 -16.43
C THR A 60 19.93 -4.88 -17.04
N ALA A 61 19.27 -5.65 -17.91
CA ALA A 61 17.99 -5.27 -18.51
C ALA A 61 16.89 -4.98 -17.46
N LEU A 62 16.88 -5.70 -16.34
CA LEU A 62 15.85 -5.59 -15.29
C LEU A 62 16.25 -4.63 -14.15
N GLN A 63 17.53 -4.23 -14.07
CA GLN A 63 18.07 -3.42 -12.96
C GLN A 63 17.42 -2.03 -12.87
N GLY A 64 17.14 -1.41 -14.03
CA GLY A 64 16.53 -0.09 -14.07
C GLY A 64 15.11 -0.08 -13.49
N ALA A 65 14.28 -1.02 -13.93
CA ALA A 65 12.88 -1.13 -13.48
C ALA A 65 12.78 -1.58 -12.01
N SER A 66 13.59 -2.55 -11.59
CA SER A 66 13.63 -3.01 -10.19
C SER A 66 14.12 -1.92 -9.22
N THR A 67 15.18 -1.19 -9.57
CA THR A 67 15.65 -0.03 -8.79
C THR A 67 14.57 1.05 -8.69
N SER A 68 13.89 1.35 -9.80
CA SER A 68 12.80 2.32 -9.83
C SER A 68 11.62 1.87 -8.96
N LEU A 69 11.25 0.60 -9.03
CA LEU A 69 10.19 0.00 -8.23
C LEU A 69 10.52 0.11 -6.73
N TYR A 70 11.75 -0.24 -6.35
CA TYR A 70 12.21 -0.11 -4.96
C TYR A 70 12.14 1.32 -4.44
N ALA A 71 12.64 2.30 -5.22
CA ALA A 71 12.59 3.71 -4.85
C ALA A 71 11.14 4.21 -4.65
N LEU A 72 10.23 3.85 -5.56
CA LEU A 72 8.82 4.19 -5.45
C LEU A 72 8.16 3.56 -4.24
N MET A 73 8.53 2.33 -3.86
CA MET A 73 8.01 1.70 -2.65
C MET A 73 8.43 2.48 -1.40
N LEU A 74 9.69 2.93 -1.33
CA LEU A 74 10.14 3.78 -0.22
C LEU A 74 9.35 5.09 -0.14
N ASP A 75 9.08 5.72 -1.28
CA ASP A 75 8.30 6.95 -1.31
C ASP A 75 6.83 6.73 -0.94
N ALA A 76 6.23 5.62 -1.35
CA ALA A 76 4.89 5.22 -0.91
C ALA A 76 4.84 5.05 0.62
N ILE A 77 5.86 4.43 1.23
CA ILE A 77 5.93 4.29 2.70
C ILE A 77 6.00 5.65 3.39
N LYS A 78 6.89 6.55 2.96
CA LYS A 78 6.96 7.91 3.52
C LYS A 78 5.60 8.62 3.41
N LEU A 79 4.90 8.42 2.29
CA LEU A 79 3.59 9.00 2.08
C LEU A 79 2.54 8.46 3.06
N THR A 80 2.64 7.18 3.45
CA THR A 80 1.76 6.62 4.50
C THR A 80 2.00 7.23 5.87
N GLU A 81 3.26 7.54 6.21
CA GLU A 81 3.60 8.24 7.45
C GLU A 81 3.06 9.68 7.45
N HIS A 82 3.13 10.35 6.30
CA HIS A 82 2.55 11.69 6.11
C HIS A 82 1.02 11.67 6.24
N ASN A 83 0.34 10.68 5.66
CA ASN A 83 -1.11 10.52 5.75
C ASN A 83 -1.63 10.44 7.19
N GLN A 84 -0.86 9.83 8.11
CA GLN A 84 -1.25 9.77 9.53
C GLN A 84 -1.36 11.17 10.16
N LYS A 85 -0.53 12.10 9.68
CA LYS A 85 -0.44 13.48 10.17
C LYS A 85 -1.47 14.44 9.55
N LEU A 86 -2.23 14.00 8.53
CA LEU A 86 -3.24 14.83 7.88
C LEU A 86 -4.35 15.23 8.87
N TYR A 87 -4.97 16.39 8.65
CA TYR A 87 -6.19 16.76 9.36
C TYR A 87 -7.41 16.21 8.60
N ALA A 88 -7.69 14.92 8.76
CA ALA A 88 -8.79 14.23 8.09
C ALA A 88 -9.40 13.13 8.98
N PRO A 89 -10.67 12.72 8.75
CA PRO A 89 -11.24 11.57 9.44
C PRO A 89 -10.38 10.31 9.28
N GLN A 90 -10.25 9.52 10.35
CA GLN A 90 -9.40 8.32 10.35
C GLN A 90 -9.73 7.35 9.22
N GLY A 91 -11.01 7.23 8.85
CA GLY A 91 -11.46 6.42 7.71
C GLY A 91 -10.86 6.85 6.38
N LYS A 92 -10.76 8.17 6.12
CA LYS A 92 -10.13 8.71 4.89
C LYS A 92 -8.61 8.48 4.90
N LYS A 93 -7.95 8.67 6.05
CA LYS A 93 -6.51 8.38 6.21
C LYS A 93 -6.20 6.90 5.94
N ASN A 94 -7.00 6.00 6.49
CA ASN A 94 -6.84 4.56 6.29
C ASN A 94 -6.98 4.20 4.81
N MET A 95 -7.94 4.79 4.09
CA MET A 95 -8.14 4.55 2.67
C MET A 95 -6.91 4.94 1.84
N LEU A 96 -6.33 6.13 2.08
CA LEU A 96 -5.11 6.57 1.38
C LEU A 96 -3.91 5.64 1.67
N ASN A 97 -3.79 5.17 2.91
CA ASN A 97 -2.69 4.29 3.30
C ASN A 97 -2.81 2.89 2.72
N ILE A 98 -4.04 2.41 2.55
CA ILE A 98 -4.29 1.06 2.07
C ILE A 98 -3.90 0.90 0.61
N GLU A 99 -4.27 1.84 -0.25
CA GLU A 99 -3.93 1.76 -1.67
C GLU A 99 -2.40 1.75 -1.89
N LEU A 100 -1.68 2.57 -1.11
CA LEU A 100 -0.22 2.60 -1.12
C LEU A 100 0.37 1.27 -0.67
N LEU A 101 -0.09 0.72 0.44
CA LEU A 101 0.50 -0.48 1.04
C LEU A 101 0.19 -1.76 0.27
N LEU A 102 -0.98 -1.85 -0.36
CA LEU A 102 -1.28 -2.92 -1.31
C LEU A 102 -0.35 -2.86 -2.53
N SER A 103 -0.12 -1.67 -3.07
CA SER A 103 0.79 -1.50 -4.22
C SER A 103 2.25 -1.79 -3.86
N VAL A 104 2.68 -1.48 -2.63
CA VAL A 104 4.01 -1.84 -2.11
C VAL A 104 4.14 -3.36 -1.92
N LYS A 105 3.10 -4.04 -1.43
CA LYS A 105 3.11 -5.50 -1.29
C LYS A 105 3.29 -6.18 -2.65
N ASP A 106 2.54 -5.76 -3.67
CA ASP A 106 2.68 -6.29 -5.03
C ASP A 106 4.13 -6.10 -5.55
N GLY A 107 4.73 -4.93 -5.30
CA GLY A 107 6.12 -4.66 -5.68
C GLY A 107 7.14 -5.53 -4.92
N LEU A 108 6.94 -5.75 -3.63
CA LEU A 108 7.79 -6.64 -2.82
C LEU A 108 7.73 -8.08 -3.30
N GLU A 109 6.54 -8.58 -3.64
CA GLU A 109 6.37 -9.95 -4.18
C GLU A 109 7.19 -10.14 -5.47
N LEU A 110 7.29 -9.10 -6.31
CA LEU A 110 8.13 -9.13 -7.51
C LEU A 110 9.64 -9.09 -7.17
N LEU A 111 10.06 -8.19 -6.28
CA LEU A 111 11.48 -8.05 -5.93
C LEU A 111 12.03 -9.21 -5.09
N GLN A 112 11.16 -9.97 -4.43
CA GLN A 112 11.55 -11.16 -3.65
C GLN A 112 11.51 -12.46 -4.44
N LYS A 113 11.15 -12.42 -5.74
CA LYS A 113 11.21 -13.62 -6.57
C LYS A 113 12.65 -14.18 -6.59
N PRO A 114 12.81 -15.51 -6.51
CA PRO A 114 14.13 -16.13 -6.58
C PRO A 114 14.75 -15.92 -7.97
N LEU A 115 16.08 -15.98 -8.07
CA LEU A 115 16.82 -15.70 -9.31
C LEU A 115 16.44 -16.64 -10.47
N GLU A 116 15.95 -17.84 -10.14
CA GLU A 116 15.47 -18.84 -11.09
C GLU A 116 14.09 -18.50 -11.68
N MET A 117 13.34 -17.58 -11.06
CA MET A 117 12.00 -17.16 -11.46
C MET A 117 11.86 -15.64 -11.46
N LEU A 118 12.86 -14.95 -12.01
CA LEU A 118 12.81 -13.49 -12.11
C LEU A 118 11.56 -13.02 -12.87
N PRO A 119 10.98 -11.88 -12.46
CA PRO A 119 9.90 -11.27 -13.22
C PRO A 119 10.40 -10.80 -14.59
N SER A 120 9.49 -10.81 -15.56
CA SER A 120 9.72 -10.19 -16.86
C SER A 120 9.82 -8.67 -16.75
N GLN A 121 10.41 -8.03 -17.77
CA GLN A 121 10.46 -6.57 -17.87
C GLN A 121 9.06 -5.95 -17.85
N ASP A 122 8.10 -6.54 -18.56
CA ASP A 122 6.72 -6.05 -18.63
C ASP A 122 6.01 -6.11 -17.26
N GLU A 123 6.25 -7.16 -16.46
CA GLU A 123 5.74 -7.24 -15.08
C GLU A 123 6.29 -6.12 -14.20
N LEU A 124 7.60 -5.82 -14.32
CA LEU A 124 8.23 -4.75 -13.56
C LEU A 124 7.73 -3.37 -13.99
N ASP A 125 7.64 -3.12 -15.29
CA ASP A 125 7.18 -1.84 -15.83
C ASP A 125 5.72 -1.58 -15.47
N LEU A 126 4.88 -2.61 -15.51
CA LEU A 126 3.49 -2.53 -15.06
C LEU A 126 3.41 -2.20 -13.56
N ALA A 127 4.21 -2.85 -12.72
CA ALA A 127 4.26 -2.57 -11.29
C ALA A 127 4.75 -1.13 -10.99
N VAL A 128 5.78 -0.67 -11.69
CA VAL A 128 6.28 0.71 -11.61
C VAL A 128 5.18 1.70 -12.00
N ALA A 129 4.50 1.48 -13.12
CA ALA A 129 3.43 2.35 -13.60
C ALA A 129 2.26 2.40 -12.59
N LYS A 130 1.83 1.24 -12.08
CA LYS A 130 0.76 1.13 -11.07
C LYS A 130 1.12 1.90 -9.80
N LEU A 131 2.32 1.69 -9.26
CA LEU A 131 2.75 2.35 -8.02
C LEU A 131 2.90 3.87 -8.20
N ARG A 132 3.44 4.34 -9.34
CA ARG A 132 3.46 5.78 -9.68
C ARG A 132 2.06 6.38 -9.73
N HIS A 133 1.13 5.69 -10.39
CA HIS A 133 -0.25 6.15 -10.50
C HIS A 133 -0.92 6.29 -9.13
N VAL A 134 -0.76 5.28 -8.27
CA VAL A 134 -1.32 5.29 -6.90
C VAL A 134 -0.70 6.41 -6.06
N ILE A 135 0.62 6.60 -6.10
CA ILE A 135 1.29 7.70 -5.40
C ILE A 135 0.70 9.05 -5.84
N ALA A 136 0.56 9.26 -7.16
CA ALA A 136 0.00 10.50 -7.69
C ALA A 136 -1.45 10.74 -7.23
N LEU A 137 -2.30 9.71 -7.28
CA LEU A 137 -3.68 9.79 -6.79
C LEU A 137 -3.76 10.17 -5.32
N VAL A 138 -2.92 9.56 -4.47
CA VAL A 138 -2.90 9.87 -3.04
C VAL A 138 -2.42 11.31 -2.81
N GLN A 139 -1.35 11.74 -3.49
CA GLN A 139 -0.85 13.12 -3.38
C GLN A 139 -1.90 14.16 -3.82
N MET A 140 -2.61 13.93 -4.93
CA MET A 140 -3.71 14.80 -5.35
C MET A 140 -4.82 14.85 -4.30
N THR A 141 -5.17 13.71 -3.71
CA THR A 141 -6.21 13.63 -2.68
C THR A 141 -5.78 14.33 -1.39
N GLN A 142 -4.49 14.28 -1.03
CA GLN A 142 -3.94 15.03 0.10
C GLN A 142 -4.11 16.54 -0.06
N VAL A 143 -3.83 17.06 -1.26
CA VAL A 143 -3.99 18.50 -1.57
C VAL A 143 -5.43 18.94 -1.33
N HIS A 144 -6.41 18.14 -1.76
CA HIS A 144 -7.83 18.42 -1.52
C HIS A 144 -8.17 18.48 -0.03
N PHE A 145 -7.62 17.58 0.80
CA PHE A 145 -7.85 17.64 2.25
C PHE A 145 -7.17 18.83 2.93
N SER A 146 -6.06 19.33 2.40
CA SER A 146 -5.41 20.55 2.91
C SER A 146 -6.11 21.84 2.48
N THR A 147 -6.84 21.84 1.37
CA THR A 147 -7.61 23.02 0.92
C THR A 147 -8.94 23.17 1.66
N ASP A 148 -9.60 22.06 2.01
CA ASP A 148 -10.88 22.09 2.75
C ASP A 148 -10.73 22.66 4.18
N THR A 149 -9.53 22.61 4.76
CA THR A 149 -9.25 23.12 6.12
C THR A 149 -9.01 24.62 6.20
N ASN A 150 -8.82 25.32 5.09
CA ASN A 150 -8.58 26.77 5.05
C ASN A 150 -9.86 27.58 4.74
N GLY A 151 -11.02 26.93 4.76
CA GLY A 151 -12.32 27.52 4.41
C GLY A 151 -13.19 27.97 5.59
N HIS A 152 -12.62 28.28 6.75
CA HIS A 152 -13.34 28.83 7.91
C HIS A 152 -12.61 30.01 8.54
#